data_AF-A0AAI9X9I7-F1
#
_entry.id   AF-A0AAI9X9I7-F1
#
_cell.length_a   1.000
_cell.length_b   1.000
_cell.length_c   1.000
_cell.angle_alpha   90.00
_cell.angle_beta   90.00
_cell.angle_gamma   90.00
#
_symmetry.space_group_name_H-M   'P 1'
#
loop_
_entity.id
_entity.type
_entity.pdbx_description
1 polymer ?
#
loop_
_entity_poly.entity_id
_entity_poly.type
_entity_poly.pdbx_seq_one_letter_code
_entity_poly.pdbx_strand_id
1 'polypeptide(L)'
;MRAELDNPTGILEWTRNGYVQTTSAITYWDFPIGVGITTLFFARLIFSRHRDKYEMSGGGSGCRWWVYTIISVLSQNNYIHQGAPGDIWPNLLFIYHINKERKSLHMVHGEFY
;
A
#
# COMPACT_ATOMS: atom_id res chain seq x y z
N MET A 1 7.26 0.21 -0.10
CA MET A 1 7.81 1.07 0.97
C MET A 1 8.25 0.19 2.11
N ARG A 2 9.54 0.21 2.46
CA ARG A 2 10.08 -0.45 3.66
C ARG A 2 10.82 0.56 4.52
N ALA A 3 11.17 0.17 5.74
CA ALA A 3 12.04 0.92 6.63
C ALA A 3 13.01 -0.06 7.29
N GLU A 4 14.16 0.44 7.75
CA GLU A 4 15.12 -0.37 8.51
C GLU A 4 14.76 -0.38 9.99
N LEU A 5 15.30 -1.34 10.74
CA LEU A 5 15.19 -1.32 12.19
C LEU A 5 15.76 -0.01 12.74
N ASP A 6 15.03 0.66 13.64
CA ASP A 6 15.40 1.92 14.28
C ASP A 6 15.58 3.14 13.33
N ASN A 7 15.19 3.02 12.06
CA ASN A 7 15.16 4.16 11.13
C ASN A 7 13.77 4.27 10.47
N PRO A 8 12.95 5.27 10.82
CA PRO A 8 11.61 5.42 10.26
C PRO A 8 11.61 5.88 8.80
N THR A 9 12.75 6.29 8.25
CA THR A 9 12.85 6.75 6.86
C THR A 9 12.39 5.67 5.89
N GLY A 10 11.37 5.98 5.11
CA GLY A 10 10.85 5.12 4.08
C GLY A 10 11.83 4.97 2.92
N ILE A 11 12.13 3.74 2.56
CA ILE A 11 12.89 3.35 1.36
C ILE A 11 11.94 2.78 0.30
N LEU A 12 11.80 3.50 -0.82
CA LEU A 12 10.99 3.06 -1.96
C LEU A 12 11.86 2.23 -2.90
N GLU A 13 11.61 0.93 -2.94
CA GLU A 13 12.31 0.01 -3.83
C GLU A 13 11.36 -0.57 -4.88
N TRP A 14 11.84 -0.59 -6.12
CA TRP A 14 11.16 -1.22 -7.24
C TRP A 14 11.81 -2.57 -7.51
N THR A 15 11.02 -3.64 -7.39
CA THR A 15 11.47 -5.00 -7.70
C THR A 15 10.54 -5.63 -8.71
N ARG A 16 11.11 -6.42 -9.63
CA ARG A 16 10.33 -7.20 -10.59
C ARG A 16 10.18 -8.61 -10.04
N ASN A 17 8.98 -8.94 -9.58
CA ASN A 17 8.66 -10.25 -9.04
C ASN A 17 7.59 -10.92 -9.90
N GLY A 18 7.77 -12.21 -10.21
CA GLY A 18 6.73 -13.03 -10.82
C GLY A 18 5.77 -13.52 -9.76
N TYR A 19 4.76 -12.72 -9.40
CA TYR A 19 3.74 -13.15 -8.45
C TYR A 19 2.76 -14.11 -9.12
N VAL A 20 2.47 -15.23 -8.44
CA VAL A 20 1.35 -16.12 -8.73
C VAL A 20 0.36 -16.04 -7.57
N GLN A 21 -0.94 -16.09 -7.86
CA GLN A 21 -1.94 -16.12 -6.81
C GLN A 21 -1.82 -17.44 -6.03
N THR A 22 -1.54 -17.35 -4.74
CA THR A 22 -1.43 -18.53 -3.87
C THR A 22 -2.81 -19.13 -3.60
N THR A 23 -2.87 -20.46 -3.47
CA THR A 23 -4.09 -21.19 -3.08
C THR A 23 -4.36 -21.15 -1.57
N SER A 24 -3.43 -20.64 -0.78
CA SER A 24 -3.52 -20.54 0.69
C SER A 24 -3.69 -19.11 1.21
N ALA A 25 -4.09 -18.17 0.35
CA ALA A 25 -4.30 -16.78 0.75
C ALA A 25 -5.46 -16.69 1.76
N ILE A 26 -5.23 -16.04 2.90
CA ILE A 26 -6.29 -15.75 3.89
C ILE A 26 -7.31 -14.75 3.29
N THR A 27 -6.83 -13.86 2.42
CA THR A 27 -7.61 -12.82 1.77
C THR A 27 -6.87 -12.37 0.51
N TYR A 28 -7.62 -11.90 -0.48
CA TYR A 28 -7.12 -11.45 -1.76
C TYR A 28 -7.84 -10.18 -2.17
N TRP A 29 -7.08 -9.22 -2.69
CA TRP A 29 -7.59 -8.01 -3.32
C TRP A 29 -6.70 -7.70 -4.50
N ASP A 30 -7.33 -7.26 -5.58
CA ASP A 30 -6.65 -6.81 -6.79
C ASP A 30 -7.54 -5.77 -7.47
N PHE A 31 -6.90 -4.79 -8.10
CA PHE A 31 -7.58 -3.64 -8.67
C PHE A 31 -7.21 -3.52 -10.14
N PRO A 32 -8.17 -3.67 -11.06
CA PRO A 32 -7.91 -3.52 -12.48
C PRO A 32 -7.25 -2.17 -12.78
N ILE A 33 -6.20 -2.23 -13.61
CA ILE A 33 -5.49 -1.04 -14.07
C ILE A 33 -6.21 -0.39 -15.26
N GLY A 34 -6.10 0.92 -15.37
CA GLY A 34 -6.58 1.67 -16.53
C GLY A 34 -5.87 1.27 -17.83
N VAL A 35 -6.54 1.46 -18.96
CA VAL A 35 -5.98 1.15 -20.29
C VAL A 35 -4.74 2.00 -20.56
N GLY A 36 -3.66 1.37 -21.01
CA GLY A 36 -2.40 2.05 -21.36
C GLY A 36 -1.55 2.49 -20.16
N ILE A 37 -1.99 2.22 -18.94
CA ILE A 37 -1.21 2.51 -17.73
C ILE A 37 -0.07 1.49 -17.60
N THR A 38 1.15 2.00 -17.46
CA THR A 38 2.36 1.19 -17.27
C THR A 38 3.02 1.52 -15.93
N THR A 39 3.99 0.71 -15.50
CA THR A 39 4.76 0.95 -14.27
C THR A 39 5.42 2.34 -14.24
N LEU A 40 5.78 2.89 -15.40
CA LEU A 40 6.36 4.23 -15.51
C LEU A 40 5.38 5.32 -15.03
N PHE A 41 4.08 5.17 -15.29
CA PHE A 41 3.07 6.13 -14.84
C PHE A 41 2.94 6.11 -13.32
N PHE A 42 2.94 4.93 -12.71
CA PHE A 42 2.96 4.80 -11.25
C PHE A 42 4.20 5.46 -10.64
N ALA A 43 5.39 5.18 -11.18
CA ALA A 43 6.63 5.77 -10.70
C ALA A 43 6.60 7.30 -10.80
N ARG A 44 6.23 7.86 -11.96
CA ARG A 44 6.11 9.30 -12.16
C ARG A 44 5.15 9.94 -11.17
N LEU A 45 3.99 9.32 -10.95
CA LEU A 45 3.00 9.88 -10.03
C LEU A 45 3.50 9.88 -8.58
N ILE A 46 4.15 8.80 -8.15
CA ILE A 46 4.75 8.68 -6.82
C ILE A 46 5.80 9.79 -6.60
N PHE A 47 6.77 9.93 -7.51
CA PHE A 47 7.83 10.92 -7.38
C PHE A 47 7.32 12.36 -7.52
N SER A 48 6.39 12.62 -8.45
CA SER A 48 5.83 13.97 -8.66
C SER A 48 5.03 14.48 -7.46
N ARG A 49 4.50 13.57 -6.63
CA ARG A 49 3.78 13.91 -5.39
C ARG A 49 4.61 13.65 -4.13
N HIS A 50 5.92 13.45 -4.27
CA HIS A 50 6.83 13.16 -3.16
C HIS A 50 6.36 12.00 -2.26
N ARG A 51 5.64 11.01 -2.83
CA ARG A 51 5.17 9.85 -2.06
C ARG A 51 6.28 8.85 -1.75
N ASP A 52 7.44 9.05 -2.35
CA ASP A 52 8.70 8.40 -1.99
C ASP A 52 9.33 8.99 -0.71
N LYS A 53 9.06 10.25 -0.38
CA LYS A 53 9.53 10.92 0.83
C LYS A 53 8.55 10.71 1.98
N TYR A 54 8.67 9.56 2.62
CA TYR A 54 7.75 9.15 3.68
C TYR A 54 8.52 8.72 4.93
N GLU A 55 8.07 9.14 6.10
CA GLU A 55 8.51 8.58 7.37
C GLU A 55 7.44 7.66 7.95
N MET A 56 7.86 6.43 8.28
CA MET A 56 7.02 5.46 8.96
C MET A 56 6.73 5.93 10.38
N SER A 57 5.48 5.77 10.79
CA SER A 57 5.14 5.87 12.21
C SER A 57 5.63 4.65 13.00
N GLY A 58 6.00 4.87 14.26
CA GLY A 58 6.24 3.78 15.21
C GLY A 58 5.00 2.88 15.39
N GLY A 59 5.21 1.64 15.86
CA GLY A 59 4.12 0.71 16.19
C GLY A 59 3.68 -0.26 15.08
N GLY A 60 4.41 -0.33 13.95
CA GLY A 60 4.25 -1.41 12.97
C GLY A 60 3.04 -1.32 12.03
N SER A 61 2.37 -0.16 11.94
CA SER A 61 1.27 0.08 11.01
C SER A 61 1.50 1.21 10.00
N GLY A 62 2.58 1.98 10.12
CA GLY A 62 2.89 3.10 9.21
C GLY A 62 3.01 2.71 7.73
N CYS A 63 3.42 1.48 7.42
CA CYS A 63 3.47 1.00 6.04
C CYS A 63 2.07 0.88 5.41
N ARG A 64 1.04 0.59 6.22
CA ARG A 64 -0.35 0.46 5.74
C ARG A 64 -0.95 1.83 5.39
N TRP A 65 -0.60 2.88 6.16
CA TRP A 65 -0.98 4.25 5.83
C TRP A 65 -0.41 4.69 4.49
N TRP A 66 0.86 4.35 4.23
CA TRP A 66 1.48 4.59 2.92
C TRP A 66 0.73 3.88 1.79
N VAL A 67 0.41 2.59 1.96
CA VAL A 67 -0.36 1.81 0.98
C VAL A 67 -1.72 2.46 0.68
N TYR A 68 -2.47 2.83 1.71
CA TYR A 68 -3.75 3.52 1.54
C TYR A 68 -3.61 4.83 0.76
N THR A 69 -2.58 5.62 1.09
CA THR A 69 -2.30 6.90 0.43
C THR A 69 -1.97 6.69 -1.05
N ILE A 70 -1.15 5.68 -1.38
CA ILE A 70 -0.84 5.35 -2.78
C ILE A 70 -2.10 4.92 -3.53
N ILE A 71 -2.87 3.96 -3.01
CA ILE A 71 -4.12 3.51 -3.65
C ILE A 71 -5.08 4.68 -3.89
N SER A 72 -5.20 5.60 -2.92
CA SER A 72 -6.01 6.81 -3.03
C SER A 72 -5.54 7.71 -4.17
N VAL A 73 -4.23 7.98 -4.26
CA VAL A 73 -3.66 8.80 -5.33
C VAL A 73 -3.81 8.12 -6.70
N LEU A 74 -3.62 6.80 -6.79
CA LEU A 74 -3.80 6.06 -8.04
C LEU A 74 -5.25 6.11 -8.53
N SER A 75 -6.20 5.90 -7.62
CA SER A 75 -7.64 5.98 -7.89
C SER A 75 -8.05 7.39 -8.37
N GLN A 76 -7.61 8.44 -7.68
CA GLN A 76 -7.88 9.84 -8.05
C GLN A 76 -7.35 10.24 -9.44
N ASN A 77 -6.30 9.56 -9.92
CA ASN A 77 -5.73 9.81 -11.25
C ASN A 77 -6.26 8.83 -12.31
N ASN A 78 -7.30 8.04 -12.00
CA ASN A 78 -7.90 7.03 -12.87
C ASN A 78 -6.92 5.94 -13.33
N TYR A 79 -5.87 5.66 -12.55
CA TYR A 79 -4.91 4.61 -12.90
C TYR A 79 -5.40 3.22 -12.48
N ILE A 80 -6.29 3.18 -11.48
CA ILE A 80 -6.98 1.98 -10.98
C ILE A 80 -8.46 2.30 -10.74
N HIS A 81 -9.26 1.28 -10.40
CA HIS A 81 -10.66 1.43 -10.04
C HIS A 81 -10.90 2.52 -8.98
N GLN A 82 -11.91 3.39 -9.19
CA GLN A 82 -12.16 4.54 -8.31
C GLN A 82 -12.58 4.14 -6.89
N GLY A 83 -13.28 3.00 -6.73
CA GLY A 83 -13.66 2.45 -5.43
C GLY A 83 -12.52 1.80 -4.62
N ALA A 84 -11.35 1.59 -5.23
CA ALA A 84 -10.24 0.86 -4.62
C ALA A 84 -9.83 1.34 -3.21
N PRO A 85 -9.81 2.66 -2.90
CA PRO A 85 -9.51 3.13 -1.55
C PRO A 85 -10.53 2.67 -0.51
N GLY A 86 -11.82 2.69 -0.86
CA GLY A 86 -12.90 2.23 0.00
C GLY A 86 -12.85 0.72 0.21
N ASP A 87 -12.54 -0.03 -0.84
CA ASP A 87 -12.43 -1.49 -0.79
C ASP A 87 -11.23 -1.96 0.04
N ILE A 88 -10.08 -1.29 -0.07
CA ILE A 88 -8.86 -1.69 0.63
C ILE A 88 -8.86 -1.25 2.10
N TRP A 89 -9.46 -0.10 2.43
CA TRP A 89 -9.43 0.48 3.78
C TRP A 89 -9.79 -0.50 4.90
N PRO A 90 -10.95 -1.20 4.89
CA PRO A 90 -11.29 -2.12 5.96
C PRO A 90 -10.26 -3.24 6.11
N ASN A 91 -9.59 -3.63 5.02
CA ASN A 91 -8.59 -4.70 5.05
C ASN A 91 -7.24 -4.27 5.64
N LEU A 92 -6.94 -2.98 5.64
CA LEU A 92 -5.73 -2.45 6.27
C LEU A 92 -5.85 -2.32 7.79
N LEU A 93 -7.06 -2.46 8.35
CA LEU A 93 -7.33 -2.29 9.78
C LEU A 93 -7.30 -3.61 10.57
N PHE A 94 -6.76 -4.69 10.00
CA PHE A 94 -6.67 -5.98 10.67
C PHE A 94 -5.29 -6.64 10.56
N ILE A 95 -5.01 -7.49 11.55
CA ILE A 95 -3.99 -8.54 11.49
C ILE A 95 -4.69 -9.85 11.12
N TYR A 96 -4.19 -10.49 10.07
CA TYR A 96 -4.72 -11.75 9.57
C TYR A 96 -3.88 -12.93 10.07
N HIS A 97 -4.55 -14.01 10.45
CA HIS A 97 -3.92 -15.25 10.89
C HIS A 97 -4.81 -16.42 10.46
N ILE A 98 -4.22 -17.54 10.03
CA ILE A 98 -4.98 -18.68 9.48
C ILE A 98 -5.92 -19.28 10.53
N ASN A 99 -5.42 -19.42 11.76
CA ASN A 99 -6.11 -20.13 12.85
C ASN A 99 -6.67 -19.21 13.95
N LYS A 100 -6.70 -17.89 13.73
CA LYS A 100 -7.20 -16.94 14.74
C LYS A 100 -8.14 -15.95 14.09
N GLU A 101 -9.07 -15.44 14.87
CA GLU A 101 -9.94 -14.37 14.44
C GLU A 101 -9.13 -13.13 14.02
N ARG A 102 -9.68 -12.36 13.09
CA ARG A 102 -9.09 -11.11 12.63
C ARG A 102 -9.01 -10.16 13.82
N LYS A 103 -7.80 -9.76 14.19
CA LYS A 103 -7.60 -8.80 15.28
C LYS A 103 -7.55 -7.40 14.70
N SER A 104 -8.39 -6.51 15.24
CA SER A 104 -8.35 -5.09 14.88
C SER A 104 -6.96 -4.51 15.16
N LEU A 105 -6.51 -3.67 14.24
CA LEU A 105 -5.27 -2.93 14.35
C LEU A 105 -5.55 -1.45 14.11
N HIS A 106 -5.15 -0.64 15.08
CA HIS A 106 -5.21 0.81 14.91
C HIS A 106 -4.18 1.26 13.87
N MET A 107 -4.65 1.99 12.85
CA MET A 107 -3.79 2.63 11.86
C MET A 107 -3.10 3.82 12.50
N VAL A 108 -1.77 3.83 12.48
CA VAL A 108 -0.97 5.00 12.84
C VAL A 108 -0.48 5.63 11.55
N HIS A 109 -0.68 6.93 11.40
CA HIS A 109 -0.28 7.67 10.22
C HIS A 109 1.21 8.02 10.31
N GLY A 110 1.96 7.75 9.25
CA GLY A 110 3.26 8.37 9.03
C GLY A 110 3.14 9.70 8.29
N GLU A 111 4.29 10.32 8.02
CA GLU A 111 4.39 11.69 7.50
C GLU A 111 5.01 11.73 6.11
N PHE A 112 4.53 12.65 5.26
CA PHE A 112 5.04 12.88 3.91
C PHE A 112 5.67 14.27 3.84
N TYR A 113 6.77 14.41 3.08
CA TYR A 113 7.57 15.64 2.97
C TYR A 113 7.74 16.15 1.53
#